data_AF-A0A4P6FET7-F1
#
_entry.id   AF-A0A4P6FET7-F1
#
_cell.length_a   1.000
_cell.length_b   1.000
_cell.length_c   1.000
_cell.angle_alpha   90.00
_cell.angle_beta   90.00
_cell.angle_gamma   90.00
#
_symmetry.space_group_name_H-M   'P 1'
#
loop_
_entity.id
_entity.type
_entity.pdbx_description
1 polymer ?
#
loop_
_entity_poly.entity_id
_entity_poly.type
_entity_poly.pdbx_seq_one_letter_code
_entity_poly.pdbx_strand_id
1 'polypeptide(L)'
;MKIRGTRSLLALAGAALLVTSLSACITIEAPAGGDAAPETTSAPSPSEPPTTTPAPDEPVVGAPNTIAFEDGDCGYDPDAGALSMVAFVITADDSVTPVELTYSVFVPGSDPVVRKTESVGPVITVIQTECGSGVASAPWTFTATSPSGGSLGCVSSFGGKILRTASDYAEGDTARGVSVDCSGHPGM
;
A
#
# COMPACT_ATOMS: atom_id res chain seq x y z
N MET A 1 38.05 50.44 -7.75
CA MET A 1 37.04 51.04 -6.84
C MET A 1 35.94 50.00 -6.64
N LYS A 2 35.83 49.41 -5.44
CA LYS A 2 35.02 48.22 -5.11
C LYS A 2 33.72 48.67 -4.45
N ILE A 3 32.55 48.35 -5.01
CA ILE A 3 31.24 48.64 -4.41
C ILE A 3 30.84 47.42 -3.57
N ARG A 4 30.73 47.61 -2.25
CA ARG A 4 30.24 46.62 -1.29
C ARG A 4 28.71 46.72 -1.22
N GLY A 5 28.02 45.62 -1.53
CA GLY A 5 26.58 45.46 -1.37
C GLY A 5 26.24 44.93 0.02
N THR A 6 25.44 45.69 0.75
CA THR A 6 24.94 45.45 2.11
C THR A 6 23.93 44.30 2.13
N ARG A 7 24.11 43.31 3.02
CA ARG A 7 23.08 42.30 3.33
C ARG A 7 22.46 42.64 4.69
N SER A 8 21.17 42.98 4.67
CA SER A 8 20.31 43.03 5.85
C SER A 8 19.03 42.29 5.53
N LEU A 9 18.81 41.13 6.16
CA LEU A 9 17.47 40.57 6.38
C LEU A 9 17.47 39.92 7.76
N LEU A 10 16.63 40.49 8.62
CA LEU A 10 16.26 40.09 9.97
C LEU A 10 14.85 39.48 9.92
N ALA A 11 14.47 38.77 11.00
CA ALA A 11 13.12 38.33 11.39
C ALA A 11 12.66 36.97 10.81
N LEU A 12 11.94 36.08 11.51
CA LEU A 12 11.46 35.90 12.89
C LEU A 12 10.79 34.49 12.94
N ALA A 13 10.29 34.09 14.13
CA ALA A 13 9.41 32.95 14.45
C ALA A 13 10.15 31.64 14.81
N GLY A 14 10.03 31.06 16.01
CA GLY A 14 9.00 31.18 17.04
C GLY A 14 7.89 30.15 16.82
N ALA A 15 8.14 28.89 17.19
CA ALA A 15 7.13 27.84 17.32
C ALA A 15 7.60 26.90 18.44
N ALA A 16 7.01 26.96 19.64
CA ALA A 16 5.72 26.45 20.06
C ALA A 16 5.88 25.07 20.75
N LEU A 17 5.77 25.11 22.09
CA LEU A 17 5.41 24.00 22.96
C LEU A 17 4.18 23.26 22.42
N LEU A 18 4.15 21.92 22.52
CA LEU A 18 3.02 21.10 23.02
C LEU A 18 3.15 19.65 22.51
N VAL A 19 3.65 18.71 23.34
CA VAL A 19 3.18 17.31 23.31
C VAL A 19 3.34 16.71 24.72
N THR A 20 2.34 16.89 25.57
CA THR A 20 2.12 16.06 26.77
C THR A 20 0.68 15.56 26.72
N SER A 21 0.48 14.27 26.43
CA SER A 21 -0.60 13.40 26.94
C SER A 21 -0.80 12.16 26.06
N LEU A 22 -0.06 11.07 26.33
CA LEU A 22 -0.56 9.73 26.05
C LEU A 22 -1.25 9.23 27.33
N SER A 23 -2.58 9.29 27.34
CA SER A 23 -3.42 8.80 28.43
C SER A 23 -4.32 7.68 27.93
N ALA A 24 -4.21 6.55 28.63
CA ALA A 24 -5.21 5.49 28.85
C ALA A 24 -5.76 4.70 27.65
N CYS A 25 -5.24 3.47 27.48
CA CYS A 25 -6.04 2.34 27.04
C CYS A 25 -7.09 2.05 28.12
N ILE A 26 -8.38 2.14 27.78
CA ILE A 26 -9.47 1.76 28.65
C ILE A 26 -9.96 0.37 28.21
N THR A 27 -9.85 -0.60 29.11
CA THR A 27 -10.47 -1.93 28.97
C THR A 27 -11.98 -1.77 29.22
N ILE A 28 -12.81 -2.17 28.27
CA ILE A 28 -14.27 -2.18 28.44
C ILE A 28 -14.65 -3.51 29.11
N GLU A 29 -15.00 -3.43 30.40
CA GLU A 29 -15.54 -4.53 31.20
C GLU A 29 -17.07 -4.59 30.97
N ALA A 30 -17.58 -5.75 30.55
CA ALA A 30 -19.01 -5.95 30.33
C ALA A 30 -19.74 -6.12 31.68
N PRO A 31 -20.90 -5.48 31.91
CA PRO A 31 -21.63 -5.65 33.16
C PRO A 31 -22.32 -7.02 33.22
N ALA A 32 -22.02 -7.74 34.30
CA ALA A 32 -22.76 -8.90 34.76
C ALA A 32 -24.06 -8.47 35.46
N GLY A 33 -25.19 -9.08 35.07
CA GLY A 33 -26.47 -9.04 35.76
C GLY A 33 -27.52 -9.77 34.93
N GLY A 34 -28.37 -10.65 35.44
CA GLY A 34 -28.58 -11.17 36.79
C GLY A 34 -29.57 -12.35 36.75
N ASP A 35 -29.62 -13.10 37.85
CA ASP A 35 -30.63 -14.10 38.27
C ASP A 35 -32.09 -13.63 38.07
N ALA A 36 -33.16 -14.43 37.94
CA ALA A 36 -33.48 -15.87 37.90
C ALA A 36 -34.92 -15.98 37.31
N ALA A 37 -35.39 -17.12 36.76
CA ALA A 37 -36.26 -18.11 37.45
C ALA A 37 -36.82 -19.13 36.42
N PRO A 38 -37.36 -20.30 36.85
CA PRO A 38 -37.43 -21.51 36.03
C PRO A 38 -38.80 -21.75 35.38
N GLU A 39 -38.82 -22.26 34.14
CA GLU A 39 -40.06 -22.79 33.53
C GLU A 39 -39.85 -24.20 32.92
N THR A 40 -40.62 -25.11 33.50
CA THR A 40 -41.19 -26.37 33.01
C THR A 40 -40.50 -27.15 31.87
N THR A 41 -39.93 -28.28 32.29
CA THR A 41 -39.52 -29.44 31.50
C THR A 41 -40.60 -29.91 30.52
N SER A 42 -40.32 -29.77 29.23
CA SER A 42 -41.01 -30.50 28.15
C SER A 42 -40.16 -31.71 27.72
N ALA A 43 -40.82 -32.83 27.43
CA ALA A 43 -40.19 -34.09 27.05
C ALA A 43 -39.38 -33.98 25.73
N PRO A 44 -38.25 -34.70 25.58
CA PRO A 44 -37.47 -34.65 24.35
C PRO A 44 -38.19 -35.34 23.18
N SER A 45 -38.42 -34.57 22.12
CA SER A 45 -38.75 -35.06 20.78
C SER A 45 -37.52 -35.80 20.20
N PRO A 46 -37.68 -36.85 19.37
CA PRO A 46 -36.55 -37.53 18.74
C PRO A 46 -35.68 -36.53 17.97
N SER A 47 -34.39 -36.46 18.33
CA SER A 47 -33.39 -35.66 17.64
C SER A 47 -33.26 -36.11 16.19
N GLU A 48 -33.68 -35.26 15.26
CA GLU A 48 -33.16 -35.30 13.91
C GLU A 48 -31.65 -35.03 13.95
N PRO A 49 -30.84 -35.75 13.15
CA PRO A 49 -29.41 -35.47 13.05
C PRO A 49 -29.23 -34.01 12.61
N PRO A 50 -28.22 -33.29 13.14
CA PRO A 50 -27.99 -31.92 12.74
C PRO A 50 -27.75 -31.89 11.23
N THR A 51 -28.59 -31.16 10.51
CA THR A 51 -28.30 -30.74 9.14
C THR A 51 -27.00 -29.96 9.20
N THR A 52 -25.92 -30.56 8.68
CA THR A 52 -24.64 -29.88 8.52
C THR A 52 -24.85 -28.76 7.52
N THR A 53 -25.01 -27.53 8.01
CA THR A 53 -24.86 -26.33 7.19
C THR A 53 -23.50 -26.44 6.49
N PRO A 54 -23.43 -26.37 5.15
CA PRO A 54 -22.15 -26.32 4.47
C PRO A 54 -21.36 -25.16 5.07
N ALA A 55 -20.10 -25.43 5.46
CA ALA A 55 -19.20 -24.38 5.89
C ALA A 55 -19.18 -23.29 4.80
N PRO A 56 -19.17 -21.99 5.17
CA PRO A 56 -18.94 -20.94 4.20
C PRO A 56 -17.68 -21.28 3.42
N ASP A 57 -17.77 -21.28 2.09
CA ASP A 57 -16.57 -21.40 1.26
C ASP A 57 -15.57 -20.35 1.75
N GLU A 58 -14.35 -20.78 2.07
CA GLU A 58 -13.29 -19.82 2.42
C GLU A 58 -13.18 -18.82 1.26
N PRO A 59 -13.13 -17.50 1.54
CA PRO A 59 -12.91 -16.54 0.49
C PRO A 59 -11.60 -16.91 -0.20
N VAL A 60 -11.68 -17.26 -1.48
CA VAL A 60 -10.51 -17.49 -2.31
C VAL A 60 -9.81 -16.14 -2.44
N VAL A 61 -8.86 -15.89 -1.54
CA VAL A 61 -7.94 -14.76 -1.66
C VAL A 61 -7.09 -15.07 -2.88
N GLY A 62 -7.44 -14.47 -4.02
CA GLY A 62 -6.63 -14.56 -5.23
C GLY A 62 -5.19 -14.16 -4.91
N ALA A 63 -4.22 -14.94 -5.39
CA ALA A 63 -2.81 -14.60 -5.21
C ALA A 63 -2.55 -13.19 -5.76
N PRO A 64 -1.65 -12.40 -5.12
CA PRO A 64 -1.29 -11.07 -5.62
C PRO A 64 -0.78 -11.17 -7.05
N ASN A 65 -1.29 -10.29 -7.92
CA ASN A 65 -0.86 -10.25 -9.30
C ASN A 65 0.51 -9.57 -9.37
N THR A 66 1.54 -10.30 -9.80
CA THR A 66 2.91 -9.76 -9.87
C THR A 66 3.26 -9.49 -11.32
N ILE A 67 3.64 -8.24 -11.63
CA ILE A 67 4.11 -7.85 -12.96
C ILE A 67 5.48 -8.49 -13.21
N ALA A 68 5.59 -9.23 -14.31
CA ALA A 68 6.83 -9.89 -14.71
C ALA A 68 7.87 -8.88 -15.23
N PHE A 69 9.14 -9.21 -15.06
CA PHE A 69 10.25 -8.55 -15.76
C PHE A 69 10.17 -8.82 -17.26
N GLU A 70 10.55 -7.84 -18.06
CA GLU A 70 10.73 -8.03 -19.51
C GLU A 70 12.18 -8.41 -19.85
N ASP A 71 12.36 -8.99 -21.04
CA ASP A 71 13.69 -9.30 -21.55
C ASP A 71 14.56 -8.03 -21.65
N GLY A 72 15.72 -8.08 -21.01
CA GLY A 72 16.68 -6.96 -20.96
C GLY A 72 16.58 -6.10 -19.71
N ASP A 73 15.53 -6.26 -18.89
CA ASP A 73 15.50 -5.65 -17.56
C ASP A 73 16.60 -6.23 -16.66
N CYS A 74 17.07 -5.45 -15.69
CA CYS A 74 17.87 -5.97 -14.59
C CYS A 74 17.03 -7.06 -13.88
N GLY A 75 17.38 -8.33 -14.04
CA GLY A 75 16.67 -9.43 -13.42
C GLY A 75 16.79 -9.44 -11.90
N TYR A 76 15.89 -10.17 -11.24
CA TYR A 76 15.99 -10.45 -9.82
C TYR A 76 17.18 -11.38 -9.54
N ASP A 77 18.15 -10.90 -8.78
CA ASP A 77 19.25 -11.68 -8.24
C ASP A 77 18.99 -11.97 -6.74
N PRO A 78 18.64 -13.21 -6.36
CA PRO A 78 18.42 -13.56 -4.96
C PRO A 78 19.69 -13.44 -4.10
N ASP A 79 20.87 -13.55 -4.71
CA ASP A 79 22.16 -13.53 -4.01
C ASP A 79 22.67 -12.10 -3.78
N ALA A 80 22.18 -11.12 -4.54
CA ALA A 80 22.45 -9.70 -4.33
C ALA A 80 21.83 -9.12 -3.04
N GLY A 81 20.93 -9.89 -2.40
CA GLY A 81 20.22 -9.51 -1.18
C GLY A 81 19.16 -8.42 -1.39
N ALA A 82 18.33 -8.16 -0.37
CA ALA A 82 17.21 -7.20 -0.43
C ALA A 82 17.62 -5.72 -0.63
N LEU A 83 18.93 -5.45 -0.79
CA LEU A 83 19.50 -4.11 -0.91
C LEU A 83 19.57 -3.61 -2.36
N SER A 84 19.11 -4.39 -3.33
CA SER A 84 19.06 -4.01 -4.76
C SER A 84 17.62 -3.92 -5.31
N MET A 85 16.60 -4.04 -4.46
CA MET A 85 15.22 -4.22 -4.89
C MET A 85 14.25 -3.20 -4.28
N VAL A 86 13.39 -2.62 -5.12
CA VAL A 86 12.23 -1.82 -4.70
C VAL A 86 10.95 -2.58 -5.05
N ALA A 87 10.05 -2.67 -4.09
CA ALA A 87 8.72 -3.26 -4.29
C ALA A 87 7.65 -2.17 -4.23
N PHE A 88 6.81 -2.12 -5.24
CA PHE A 88 5.64 -1.26 -5.36
C PHE A 88 4.38 -2.13 -5.32
N VAL A 89 3.56 -1.92 -4.31
CA VAL A 89 2.30 -2.65 -4.10
C VAL A 89 1.16 -1.68 -4.28
N ILE A 90 0.20 -2.05 -5.13
CA ILE A 90 -1.04 -1.34 -5.39
C ILE A 90 -2.17 -2.16 -4.81
N THR A 91 -3.09 -1.50 -4.11
CA THR A 91 -4.33 -2.10 -3.62
C THR A 91 -5.51 -1.40 -4.27
N ALA A 92 -6.36 -2.17 -4.95
CA ALA A 92 -7.60 -1.71 -5.56
C ALA A 92 -8.82 -2.21 -4.76
N ASP A 93 -9.98 -1.59 -4.95
CA ASP A 93 -11.23 -1.99 -4.29
C ASP A 93 -11.84 -3.28 -4.87
N ASP A 94 -11.57 -3.56 -6.15
CA ASP A 94 -12.06 -4.74 -6.85
C ASP A 94 -10.94 -5.51 -7.59
N SER A 95 -11.30 -6.65 -8.19
CA SER A 95 -10.36 -7.56 -8.84
C SER A 95 -10.45 -7.55 -10.37
N VAL A 96 -11.31 -6.72 -10.96
CA VAL A 96 -11.71 -6.79 -12.37
C VAL A 96 -11.49 -5.49 -13.13
N THR A 97 -11.50 -4.35 -12.44
CA THR A 97 -11.22 -3.05 -13.02
C THR A 97 -9.73 -2.97 -13.36
N PRO A 98 -9.38 -2.65 -14.61
CA PRO A 98 -7.98 -2.47 -14.99
C PRO A 98 -7.37 -1.22 -14.34
N VAL A 99 -6.17 -1.40 -13.81
CA VAL A 99 -5.33 -0.33 -13.27
C VAL A 99 -4.15 -0.12 -14.22
N GLU A 100 -4.03 1.09 -14.78
CA GLU A 100 -2.84 1.50 -15.53
C GLU A 100 -1.73 1.82 -14.52
N LEU A 101 -0.59 1.15 -14.69
CA LEU A 101 0.63 1.35 -13.91
C LEU A 101 1.66 2.04 -14.79
N THR A 102 2.30 3.08 -14.26
CA THR A 102 3.49 3.69 -14.87
C THR A 102 4.64 3.61 -13.88
N TYR A 103 5.76 3.00 -14.28
CA TYR A 103 6.89 2.77 -13.39
C TYR A 103 8.25 2.80 -14.09
N SER A 104 9.32 3.11 -13.38
CA SER A 104 10.69 3.14 -13.90
C SER A 104 11.33 1.74 -13.92
N VAL A 105 11.86 1.25 -15.03
CA VAL A 105 12.65 0.01 -15.10
C VAL A 105 14.12 0.33 -15.34
N PHE A 106 14.98 -0.57 -14.90
CA PHE A 106 16.42 -0.44 -15.04
C PHE A 106 16.92 -1.49 -16.00
N VAL A 107 17.76 -1.07 -16.93
CA VAL A 107 18.38 -1.91 -17.96
C VAL A 107 19.89 -1.77 -17.82
N PRO A 108 20.67 -2.86 -17.94
CA PRO A 108 22.12 -2.78 -17.79
C PRO A 108 22.75 -1.75 -18.74
N GLY A 109 23.51 -0.81 -18.17
CA GLY A 109 24.30 0.15 -18.95
C GLY A 109 23.50 1.29 -19.59
N SER A 110 22.23 1.50 -19.20
CA SER A 110 21.42 2.64 -19.65
C SER A 110 20.82 3.41 -18.48
N ASP A 111 20.28 4.59 -18.79
CA ASP A 111 19.42 5.32 -17.86
C ASP A 111 18.11 4.54 -17.60
N PRO A 112 17.42 4.82 -16.47
CA PRO A 112 16.12 4.24 -16.19
C PRO A 112 15.10 4.58 -17.28
N VAL A 113 14.28 3.60 -17.67
CA VAL A 113 13.24 3.74 -18.69
C VAL A 113 11.87 3.72 -18.02
N VAL A 114 10.95 4.59 -18.43
CA VAL A 114 9.58 4.54 -17.90
C VAL A 114 8.74 3.55 -18.72
N ARG A 115 8.15 2.55 -18.06
CA ARG A 115 7.23 1.58 -18.65
C ARG A 115 5.80 1.86 -18.21
N LYS A 116 4.87 1.48 -19.06
CA LYS A 116 3.43 1.46 -18.79
C LYS A 116 2.90 0.05 -18.99
N THR A 117 2.01 -0.39 -18.10
CA THR A 117 1.29 -1.65 -18.26
C THR A 117 -0.08 -1.54 -17.62
N GLU A 118 -0.97 -2.45 -17.99
CA GLU A 118 -2.31 -2.55 -17.42
C GLU A 118 -2.45 -3.90 -16.71
N SER A 119 -3.07 -3.89 -15.54
CA SER A 119 -3.22 -5.09 -14.72
C SER A 119 -4.51 -5.04 -13.91
N VAL A 120 -5.02 -6.22 -13.57
CA VAL A 120 -6.20 -6.38 -12.71
C VAL A 120 -5.82 -7.09 -11.42
N GLY A 121 -6.69 -6.99 -10.41
CA GLY A 121 -6.56 -7.69 -9.15
C GLY A 121 -6.61 -6.73 -7.95
N PRO A 122 -7.07 -7.22 -6.78
CA PRO A 122 -7.20 -6.38 -5.60
C PRO A 122 -5.85 -5.98 -5.02
N VAL A 123 -4.79 -6.73 -5.36
CA VAL A 123 -3.40 -6.45 -5.02
C VAL A 123 -2.53 -6.70 -6.24
N ILE A 124 -1.82 -5.67 -6.70
CA ILE A 124 -0.86 -5.73 -7.80
C ILE A 124 0.52 -5.39 -7.25
N THR A 125 1.53 -6.18 -7.61
CA THR A 125 2.92 -5.98 -7.15
C THR A 125 3.83 -5.79 -8.35
N VAL A 126 4.64 -4.73 -8.31
CA VAL A 126 5.74 -4.49 -9.24
C VAL A 126 7.03 -4.59 -8.43
N ILE A 127 7.89 -5.52 -8.80
CA ILE A 127 9.22 -5.68 -8.21
C ILE A 127 10.24 -5.18 -9.22
N GLN A 128 11.18 -4.38 -8.75
CA GLN A 128 12.21 -3.84 -9.61
C GLN A 128 13.57 -3.92 -8.95
N THR A 129 14.57 -4.14 -9.79
CA THR A 129 15.96 -4.32 -9.39
C THR A 129 16.83 -3.38 -10.19
N GLU A 130 17.89 -2.87 -9.56
CA GLU A 130 18.88 -2.02 -10.20
C GLU A 130 20.21 -2.79 -10.31
N CYS A 131 20.82 -2.78 -11.50
CA CYS A 131 22.05 -3.54 -11.81
C CYS A 131 23.27 -2.65 -12.14
N GLY A 132 23.23 -1.38 -11.73
CA GLY A 132 24.23 -0.34 -12.01
C GLY A 132 24.78 0.30 -10.73
N SER A 133 24.74 1.64 -10.63
CA SER A 133 25.39 2.40 -9.54
C SER A 133 24.73 2.24 -8.15
N GLY A 134 23.70 1.41 -8.05
CA GLY A 134 22.96 1.12 -6.83
C GLY A 134 21.59 1.79 -6.84
N VAL A 135 20.63 1.17 -6.20
CA VAL A 135 19.23 1.63 -6.03
C VAL A 135 19.04 3.04 -5.50
N ALA A 136 20.04 3.62 -4.84
CA ALA A 136 20.03 4.99 -4.35
C ALA A 136 20.52 6.02 -5.39
N SER A 137 20.70 5.63 -6.66
CA SER A 137 21.26 6.51 -7.69
C SER A 137 20.22 7.18 -8.59
N ALA A 138 18.95 6.76 -8.52
CA ALA A 138 17.88 7.31 -9.35
C ALA A 138 16.55 7.46 -8.58
N PRO A 139 15.72 8.46 -8.94
CA PRO A 139 14.34 8.50 -8.49
C PRO A 139 13.56 7.33 -9.11
N TRP A 140 12.79 6.65 -8.28
CA TRP A 140 11.93 5.54 -8.68
C TRP A 140 10.53 6.09 -8.91
N THR A 141 10.02 5.93 -10.12
CA THR A 141 8.67 6.40 -10.46
C THR A 141 7.68 5.26 -10.31
N PHE A 142 6.58 5.52 -9.62
CA PHE A 142 5.50 4.57 -9.40
C PHE A 142 4.17 5.32 -9.29
N THR A 143 3.41 5.32 -10.37
CA THR A 143 2.05 5.86 -10.39
C THR A 143 1.07 4.80 -10.84
N ALA A 144 -0.12 4.80 -10.25
CA ALA A 144 -1.21 3.92 -10.64
C ALA A 144 -2.50 4.73 -10.81
N THR A 145 -3.29 4.41 -11.83
CA THR A 145 -4.55 5.07 -12.13
C THR A 145 -5.63 4.04 -12.47
N SER A 146 -6.83 4.26 -11.95
CA SER A 146 -8.03 3.51 -12.33
C SER A 146 -9.04 4.45 -12.98
N PRO A 147 -9.68 4.03 -14.10
CA PRO A 147 -10.71 4.83 -14.75
C PRO A 147 -12.03 4.86 -13.98
N SER A 148 -12.28 3.89 -13.10
CA SER A 148 -13.43 3.91 -12.20
C SER A 148 -13.08 4.63 -10.90
N GLY A 149 -14.04 5.37 -10.36
CA GLY A 149 -13.98 5.76 -8.94
C GLY A 149 -14.13 4.54 -8.04
N GLY A 150 -13.84 4.73 -6.75
CA GLY A 150 -13.58 3.64 -5.83
C GLY A 150 -12.44 4.03 -4.89
N SER A 151 -11.65 3.05 -4.43
CA SER A 151 -10.42 3.31 -3.69
C SER A 151 -9.20 2.74 -4.39
N LEU A 152 -8.13 3.53 -4.46
CA LEU A 152 -6.82 3.07 -4.89
C LEU A 152 -5.79 3.46 -3.84
N GLY A 153 -4.95 2.50 -3.45
CA GLY A 153 -3.86 2.70 -2.51
C GLY A 153 -2.55 2.21 -3.09
N CYS A 154 -1.44 2.77 -2.64
CA CYS A 154 -0.14 2.23 -2.94
C CYS A 154 0.87 2.35 -1.80
N VAL A 155 1.86 1.47 -1.83
CA VAL A 155 3.04 1.46 -0.97
C VAL A 155 4.27 1.15 -1.82
N SER A 156 5.32 1.97 -1.72
CA SER A 156 6.66 1.62 -2.22
C SER A 156 7.59 1.33 -1.06
N SER A 157 8.45 0.32 -1.20
CA SER A 157 9.34 -0.14 -0.12
C SER A 157 10.71 -0.60 -0.64
N PHE A 158 11.73 -0.45 0.20
CA PHE A 158 13.12 -0.82 -0.08
C PHE A 158 13.78 -1.37 1.19
N GLY A 159 14.44 -2.52 1.10
CA GLY A 159 15.16 -3.11 2.25
C GLY A 159 14.28 -3.31 3.49
N GLY A 160 12.99 -3.61 3.31
CA GLY A 160 12.01 -3.75 4.40
C GLY A 160 11.50 -2.43 5.00
N LYS A 161 11.89 -1.28 4.46
CA LYS A 161 11.39 0.05 4.86
C LYS A 161 10.39 0.57 3.85
N ILE A 162 9.34 1.21 4.33
CA ILE A 162 8.41 1.94 3.47
C ILE A 162 9.09 3.24 3.02
N LEU A 163 9.15 3.45 1.71
CA LEU A 163 9.62 4.69 1.09
C LEU A 163 8.48 5.70 1.01
N ARG A 164 7.32 5.25 0.52
CA ARG A 164 6.14 6.11 0.35
C ARG A 164 4.84 5.32 0.39
N THR A 165 3.79 6.01 0.81
CA THR A 165 2.40 5.55 0.72
C THR A 165 1.54 6.65 0.12
N ALA A 166 0.54 6.29 -0.67
CA ALA A 166 -0.48 7.21 -1.14
C ALA A 166 -1.82 6.49 -1.28
N SER A 167 -2.91 7.24 -1.24
CA SER A 167 -4.26 6.73 -1.44
C SER A 167 -5.13 7.81 -2.06
N ASP A 168 -6.02 7.40 -2.96
CA ASP A 168 -7.09 8.24 -3.51
C ASP A 168 -8.42 7.48 -3.43
N TYR A 169 -9.48 8.24 -3.16
CA TYR A 169 -10.83 7.71 -2.96
C TYR A 169 -11.84 8.62 -3.65
N ALA A 170 -12.78 8.02 -4.38
CA ALA A 170 -13.84 8.70 -5.11
C ALA A 170 -15.19 8.01 -4.87
N GLU A 171 -15.87 8.38 -3.79
CA GLU A 171 -17.24 7.91 -3.53
C GLU A 171 -18.26 8.67 -4.36
N GLY A 172 -19.14 7.96 -5.07
CA GLY A 172 -20.27 8.55 -5.79
C GLY A 172 -19.92 9.32 -7.07
N ASP A 173 -18.64 9.63 -7.32
CA ASP A 173 -18.14 10.20 -8.57
C ASP A 173 -17.22 9.19 -9.27
N THR A 174 -17.82 8.13 -9.82
CA THR A 174 -17.09 7.06 -10.50
C THR A 174 -16.49 7.51 -11.83
N ALA A 175 -16.89 8.68 -12.35
CA ALA A 175 -16.41 9.22 -13.62
C ALA A 175 -15.07 9.97 -13.49
N ARG A 176 -14.70 10.42 -12.28
CA ARG A 176 -13.40 11.07 -12.01
C ARG A 176 -12.22 10.11 -12.14
N GLY A 177 -12.42 8.82 -11.86
CA GLY A 177 -11.35 7.88 -11.62
C GLY A 177 -10.58 8.17 -10.33
N VAL A 178 -9.53 7.38 -10.08
CA VAL A 178 -8.61 7.55 -8.93
C VAL A 178 -7.16 7.40 -9.37
N SER A 179 -6.27 8.12 -8.70
CA SER A 179 -4.83 8.14 -9.03
C SER A 179 -3.96 8.22 -7.78
N VAL A 180 -2.88 7.45 -7.76
CA VAL A 180 -1.90 7.46 -6.67
C VAL A 180 -0.47 7.56 -7.21
N ASP A 181 0.38 8.26 -6.45
CA ASP A 181 1.81 8.42 -6.73
C ASP A 181 2.64 8.01 -5.50
N CYS A 182 3.32 6.88 -5.61
CA CYS A 182 4.26 6.35 -4.62
C CYS A 182 5.72 6.46 -5.06
N SER A 183 6.02 7.36 -6.00
CA SER A 183 7.38 7.64 -6.44
C SER A 183 8.25 8.12 -5.27
N GLY A 184 9.48 7.63 -5.22
CA GLY A 184 10.39 7.85 -4.10
C GLY A 184 11.85 7.59 -4.46
N HIS A 185 12.73 7.77 -3.49
CA HIS A 185 14.16 7.58 -3.68
C HIS A 185 14.75 6.87 -2.45
N PRO A 186 15.29 5.65 -2.61
CA PRO A 186 16.03 4.98 -1.54
C PRO A 186 17.20 5.86 -1.06
N GLY A 187 17.21 6.24 0.21
CA GLY A 187 18.33 7.00 0.81
C GLY A 187 18.15 8.51 0.91
N MET A 188 16.96 9.06 0.64
CA MET A 188 16.58 10.43 1.02
C MET A 188 15.59 10.46 2.18
#